data_AF-A0A964R2A7-F1
#
_entry.id   AF-A0A964R2A7-F1
#
_cell.length_a   1.000
_cell.length_b   1.000
_cell.length_c   1.000
_cell.angle_alpha   90.00
_cell.angle_beta   90.00
_cell.angle_gamma   90.00
#
_symmetry.space_group_name_H-M   'P 1'
#
loop_
_entity.id
_entity.type
_entity.pdbx_description
1 polymer ?
#
loop_
_entity_poly.entity_id
_entity_poly.type
_entity_poly.pdbx_seq_one_letter_code
_entity_poly.pdbx_strand_id
1 'polypeptide(L)'
;MKSIRDILPEMQKKVADAPKGRKRQTERGELMRFFQRHLNYARKQDGLSSMTMAHLGTVLEKIPTQDLYYLKSVCSQAKSFSKTFWWELDPTKH
;
A
#
# COMPACT_ATOMS: atom_id res chain seq x y z
N MET A 1 -19.25 -38.76 -7.21
CA MET A 1 -17.89 -38.21 -7.37
C MET A 1 -17.61 -37.30 -6.18
N LYS A 2 -16.48 -37.46 -5.48
CA LYS A 2 -16.14 -36.62 -4.32
C LYS A 2 -15.82 -35.20 -4.80
N SER A 3 -16.32 -34.18 -4.10
CA SER A 3 -16.05 -32.79 -4.47
C SER A 3 -14.55 -32.51 -4.30
N ILE A 4 -13.96 -31.73 -5.19
CA ILE A 4 -12.53 -31.33 -5.12
C ILE A 4 -12.20 -30.75 -3.74
N ARG A 5 -13.17 -30.09 -3.09
CA ARG A 5 -13.05 -29.53 -1.74
C ARG A 5 -12.75 -30.58 -0.66
N ASP A 6 -13.21 -31.81 -0.83
CA ASP A 6 -13.07 -32.88 0.17
C ASP A 6 -11.68 -33.52 0.17
N ILE A 7 -10.93 -33.33 -0.91
CA ILE A 7 -9.60 -33.92 -1.15
C ILE A 7 -8.47 -33.01 -0.65
N LEU A 8 -8.77 -31.74 -0.35
CA LEU A 8 -7.76 -30.77 0.05
C LEU A 8 -7.40 -30.88 1.55
N PRO A 9 -6.11 -30.70 1.91
CA PRO A 9 -5.67 -30.60 3.31
C PRO A 9 -6.43 -29.50 4.08
N GLU A 10 -6.72 -29.72 5.37
CA GLU A 10 -7.54 -28.81 6.19
C GLU A 10 -7.05 -27.35 6.18
N MET A 11 -5.74 -27.11 6.05
CA MET A 11 -5.20 -25.75 5.95
C MET A 11 -5.73 -24.99 4.72
N GLN A 12 -5.90 -25.67 3.58
CA GLN A 12 -6.42 -25.05 2.36
C GLN A 12 -7.94 -24.82 2.42
N LYS A 13 -8.67 -25.66 3.16
CA LYS A 13 -10.11 -25.45 3.44
C LYS A 13 -10.32 -24.14 4.20
N LYS A 14 -9.52 -23.87 5.24
CA LYS A 14 -9.58 -22.61 6.01
C LYS A 14 -9.25 -21.35 5.19
N VAL A 15 -8.38 -21.46 4.17
CA VAL A 15 -8.12 -20.36 3.23
C VAL A 15 -9.32 -20.14 2.28
N ALA A 16 -10.01 -21.20 1.88
CA ALA A 16 -11.19 -21.13 1.02
C ALA A 16 -12.43 -20.57 1.75
N ASP A 17 -12.54 -20.81 3.07
CA ASP A 17 -13.64 -20.31 3.92
C ASP A 17 -13.44 -18.86 4.42
N ALA A 18 -12.26 -18.27 4.22
CA ALA A 18 -12.07 -16.85 4.49
C ALA A 18 -12.97 -16.04 3.55
N PRO A 19 -13.77 -15.07 4.04
CA PRO A 19 -14.67 -14.29 3.20
C PRO A 19 -13.87 -13.58 2.11
N LYS A 20 -13.94 -14.10 0.88
CA LYS A 20 -13.41 -13.50 -0.36
C LYS A 20 -14.05 -12.13 -0.55
N GLY A 21 -13.49 -11.11 0.08
CA GLY A 21 -14.00 -9.73 -0.05
C GLY A 21 -13.75 -8.82 1.14
N ARG A 22 -13.49 -9.35 2.35
CA ARG A 22 -13.10 -8.49 3.47
C ARG A 22 -11.63 -8.11 3.32
N LYS A 23 -11.39 -6.94 2.71
CA LYS A 23 -10.08 -6.26 2.74
C LYS A 23 -9.65 -6.19 4.21
N ARG A 24 -8.59 -6.89 4.59
CA ARG A 24 -7.99 -6.74 5.92
C ARG A 24 -7.59 -5.27 6.08
N GLN A 25 -8.33 -4.54 6.90
CA GLN A 25 -7.98 -3.19 7.28
C GLN A 25 -6.79 -3.32 8.22
N THR A 26 -5.64 -2.87 7.74
CA THR A 26 -4.40 -2.82 8.50
C THR A 26 -3.96 -1.38 8.53
N GLU A 27 -3.39 -0.98 9.65
CA GLU A 27 -2.83 0.35 9.86
C GLU A 27 -1.89 0.77 8.73
N ARG A 28 -0.94 -0.12 8.38
CA ARG A 28 -0.05 0.07 7.22
C ARG A 28 -0.83 0.24 5.90
N GLY A 29 -1.87 -0.56 5.69
CA GLY A 29 -2.71 -0.47 4.49
C GLY A 29 -3.47 0.85 4.40
N GLU A 30 -3.88 1.43 5.53
CA GLU A 30 -4.53 2.74 5.58
C GLU A 30 -3.55 3.88 5.26
N LEU A 31 -2.34 3.81 5.81
CA LEU A 31 -1.24 4.72 5.46
C LEU A 31 -0.91 4.63 3.97
N MET A 32 -0.76 3.42 3.42
CA MET A 32 -0.52 3.23 1.99
C MET A 32 -1.66 3.81 1.14
N ARG A 33 -2.93 3.61 1.52
CA ARG A 33 -4.06 4.25 0.82
C ARG A 33 -4.01 5.76 0.91
N PHE A 34 -3.58 6.31 2.03
CA PHE A 34 -3.40 7.74 2.22
C PHE A 34 -2.35 8.30 1.24
N PHE A 35 -1.16 7.69 1.18
CA PHE A 35 -0.11 8.08 0.23
C PHE A 35 -0.57 7.92 -1.23
N GLN A 36 -1.16 6.77 -1.57
CA GLN A 36 -1.62 6.48 -2.93
C GLN A 36 -2.59 7.55 -3.46
N ARG A 37 -3.56 7.99 -2.64
CA ARG A 37 -4.53 9.01 -3.03
C ARG A 37 -3.87 10.34 -3.38
N HIS A 38 -2.96 10.80 -2.53
CA HIS A 38 -2.27 12.09 -2.75
C HIS A 38 -1.30 12.02 -3.93
N LEU A 39 -0.58 10.91 -4.09
CA LEU A 39 0.32 10.69 -5.22
C LEU A 39 -0.45 10.64 -6.54
N ASN A 40 -1.59 9.94 -6.58
CA ASN A 40 -2.41 9.86 -7.78
C ASN A 40 -3.10 11.17 -8.13
N TYR A 41 -3.42 12.01 -7.14
CA TYR A 41 -3.91 13.35 -7.39
C TYR A 41 -2.88 14.19 -8.17
N ALA A 42 -1.63 14.23 -7.71
CA ALA A 42 -0.55 14.92 -8.41
C ALA A 42 -0.28 14.31 -9.80
N ARG A 43 -0.15 12.98 -9.88
CA ARG A 43 0.07 12.27 -11.16
C ARG A 43 -1.02 12.55 -12.20
N LYS A 44 -2.28 12.67 -11.77
CA LYS A 44 -3.39 13.05 -12.66
C LYS A 44 -3.20 14.45 -13.24
N GLN A 45 -2.75 15.42 -12.43
CA GLN A 45 -2.45 16.77 -12.92
C GLN A 45 -1.31 16.76 -13.93
N ASP A 46 -0.33 15.88 -13.73
CA ASP A 46 0.83 15.71 -14.63
C ASP A 46 0.52 14.83 -15.86
N GLY A 47 -0.72 14.34 -16.03
CA GLY A 47 -1.09 13.44 -17.13
C GLY A 47 -0.50 12.03 -17.05
N LEU A 48 0.01 11.63 -15.87
CA LEU A 48 0.62 10.33 -15.63
C LEU A 48 -0.40 9.27 -15.19
N SER A 49 -0.10 8.01 -15.50
CA SER A 49 -0.92 6.86 -15.08
C SER A 49 -0.99 6.75 -13.55
N SER A 50 -2.14 6.32 -13.02
CA SER A 50 -2.31 6.12 -11.58
C SER A 50 -1.43 5.00 -11.05
N MET A 51 -0.80 5.22 -9.90
CA MET A 51 -0.03 4.22 -9.17
C MET A 51 -0.94 3.27 -8.40
N THR A 52 -0.60 1.98 -8.41
CA THR A 52 -1.35 0.92 -7.74
C THR A 52 -0.87 0.72 -6.30
N MET A 53 -1.72 0.14 -5.44
CA MET A 53 -1.33 -0.24 -4.07
C MET A 53 -0.18 -1.24 -4.04
N ALA A 54 -0.10 -2.13 -5.04
CA ALA A 54 0.97 -3.11 -5.15
C ALA A 54 2.33 -2.44 -5.40
N HIS A 55 2.38 -1.52 -6.39
CA HIS A 55 3.59 -0.74 -6.67
C HIS A 55 4.00 0.12 -5.47
N LEU A 56 3.04 0.77 -4.82
CA LEU A 56 3.34 1.54 -3.62
C LEU A 56 3.87 0.65 -2.48
N GLY A 57 3.38 -0.58 -2.40
CA GLY A 57 3.85 -1.58 -1.42
C GLY A 57 5.31 -1.95 -1.62
N THR A 58 5.75 -2.13 -2.87
CA THR A 58 7.15 -2.43 -3.19
C THR A 58 8.06 -1.23 -2.91
N VAL A 59 7.60 -0.01 -3.19
CA VAL A 59 8.35 1.23 -2.87
C VAL A 59 8.57 1.37 -1.36
N LEU A 60 7.56 1.04 -0.56
CA LEU A 60 7.60 1.18 0.89
C LEU A 60 8.06 -0.08 1.63
N GLU A 61 8.41 -1.16 0.93
CA GLU A 61 8.65 -2.49 1.51
C GLU A 61 9.72 -2.46 2.60
N LYS A 62 10.80 -1.72 2.37
CA LYS A 62 11.93 -1.60 3.30
C LYS A 62 11.71 -0.60 4.43
N ILE A 63 10.57 0.08 4.44
CA ILE A 63 10.28 1.15 5.40
C ILE A 63 9.36 0.62 6.50
N PRO A 64 9.78 0.68 7.77
CA PRO A 64 8.95 0.24 8.89
C PRO A 64 7.71 1.13 9.02
N THR A 65 6.62 0.57 9.55
CA THR A 65 5.34 1.29 9.66
C THR A 65 5.45 2.56 10.51
N GLN A 66 6.34 2.60 11.49
CA GLN A 66 6.59 3.80 12.31
C GLN A 66 7.09 4.97 11.46
N ASP A 67 8.02 4.73 10.54
CA ASP A 67 8.56 5.76 9.64
C ASP A 67 7.51 6.24 8.64
N LEU A 68 6.53 5.41 8.30
CA LEU A 68 5.38 5.84 7.48
C LEU A 68 4.54 6.91 8.19
N TYR A 69 4.47 6.92 9.51
CA TYR A 69 3.80 8.00 10.23
C TYR A 69 4.55 9.31 10.16
N TYR A 70 5.88 9.26 10.30
CA TYR A 70 6.75 10.42 10.11
C TYR A 70 6.60 10.96 8.68
N LEU A 71 6.73 10.08 7.68
CA LEU A 71 6.58 10.42 6.27
C LEU A 71 5.23 11.06 5.97
N LYS A 72 4.14 10.51 6.54
CA LYS A 72 2.80 11.10 6.45
C LYS A 72 2.78 12.52 7.00
N SER A 73 3.33 12.76 8.20
CA SER A 73 3.37 14.07 8.83
C SER A 73 4.10 15.10 7.95
N VAL A 74 5.32 14.78 7.50
CA VAL A 74 6.15 15.67 6.67
C VAL A 74 5.46 15.98 5.34
N CYS A 75 4.93 14.96 4.66
CA CYS A 75 4.25 15.15 3.37
C CYS A 75 2.96 15.96 3.49
N SER A 76 2.22 15.82 4.59
CA SER A 76 0.98 16.59 4.85
C SER A 76 1.24 18.08 5.11
N GLN A 77 2.38 18.43 5.68
CA GLN A 77 2.75 19.82 5.96
C GLN A 77 3.44 20.50 4.77
N ALA A 78 3.94 19.72 3.81
CA ALA A 78 4.67 20.22 2.68
C ALA A 78 3.78 20.92 1.64
N LYS A 79 4.36 21.91 0.94
CA LYS A 79 3.72 22.59 -0.20
C LYS A 79 3.41 21.64 -1.37
N SER A 80 4.26 20.64 -1.58
CA SER A 80 4.07 19.62 -2.62
C SER A 80 4.23 18.24 -2.02
N PHE A 81 3.12 17.52 -1.88
CA PHE A 81 3.09 16.18 -1.29
C PHE A 81 3.98 15.21 -2.07
N SER A 82 3.76 15.10 -3.39
CA SER A 82 4.45 14.12 -4.24
C SER A 82 5.97 14.34 -4.26
N LYS A 83 6.42 15.59 -4.44
CA LYS A 83 7.86 15.90 -4.47
C LYS A 83 8.53 15.58 -3.13
N THR A 84 7.90 15.96 -2.02
CA THR A 84 8.44 15.71 -0.68
C THR A 84 8.48 14.22 -0.37
N PHE A 85 7.45 13.48 -0.77
CA PHE A 85 7.39 12.02 -0.61
C PHE A 85 8.58 11.35 -1.29
N TRP A 86 8.85 11.67 -2.56
CA TRP A 86 9.98 11.07 -3.29
C TRP A 86 11.33 11.53 -2.75
N TRP A 87 11.45 12.78 -2.31
CA TRP A 87 12.68 13.29 -1.71
C TRP A 87 13.01 12.63 -0.37
N GLU A 88 12.01 12.33 0.45
CA GLU A 88 12.23 11.64 1.73
C GLU A 88 12.56 10.16 1.56
N LEU A 89 12.16 9.57 0.44
CA LEU A 89 12.49 8.19 0.07
C LEU A 89 13.85 8.06 -0.64
N ASP A 90 14.48 9.17 -1.01
CA ASP A 90 15.74 9.16 -1.73
C ASP A 90 16.89 8.76 -0.80
N PRO A 91 17.54 7.59 -1.01
CA PRO A 91 18.63 7.13 -0.16
C PRO A 91 19.90 7.98 -0.31
N THR A 92 20.02 8.79 -1.36
CA THR A 92 21.21 9.61 -1.64
C THR A 92 21.23 10.95 -0.91
N LYS A 93 20.15 11.25 -0.17
CA LYS A 93 20.00 12.47 0.63
C LYS A 93 20.92 12.50 1.87
N HIS A 94 21.56 11.37 2.21
CA HIS A 94 22.44 11.19 3.36
C HIS A 94 23.73 10.48 2.99
#